data_AF-A0A2P7ARN2-F1
#
_entry.id   AF-A0A2P7ARN2-F1
#
_cell.length_a   1.000
_cell.length_b   1.000
_cell.length_c   1.000
_cell.angle_alpha   90.00
_cell.angle_beta   90.00
_cell.angle_gamma   90.00
#
_symmetry.space_group_name_H-M   'P 1'
#
loop_
_entity.id
_entity.type
_entity.pdbx_description
1 polymer ?
#
loop_
_entity_poly.entity_id
_entity_poly.type
_entity_poly.pdbx_seq_one_letter_code
_entity_poly.pdbx_strand_id
1 'polypeptide(L)' 'MNRKELLSRLKIRRSVAIAGMLKSGENDKSLRALSEIQGSIAAIEVYLTENMELTKSPSEDPNFTLNR' A
#
# COMPACT_ATOMS: atom_id res chain seq x y z
N MET A 1 14.42 -5.42 -5.62
CA MET A 1 13.10 -5.77 -5.04
C MET A 1 12.04 -4.94 -5.74
N ASN A 2 10.94 -5.56 -6.18
CA ASN A 2 9.86 -4.85 -6.88
C ASN A 2 9.08 -3.96 -5.89
N ARG A 3 8.54 -2.81 -6.33
CA ARG A 3 7.71 -1.92 -5.49
C ARG A 3 6.42 -2.58 -5.00
N LYS A 4 5.79 -3.44 -5.81
CA LYS A 4 4.64 -4.25 -5.36
C LYS A 4 5.03 -5.22 -4.24
N GLU A 5 6.21 -5.83 -4.36
CA GLU A 5 6.76 -6.72 -3.33
C GLU A 5 7.12 -5.94 -2.05
N LEU A 6 7.72 -4.76 -2.19
CA LEU A 6 8.01 -3.86 -1.08
C LEU A 6 6.73 -3.45 -0.34
N LEU A 7 5.68 -3.07 -1.08
CA LEU A 7 4.38 -2.70 -0.52
C LEU A 7 3.78 -3.85 0.30
N SER A 8 3.77 -5.08 -0.25
CA SER A 8 3.27 -6.26 0.46
C SER A 8 4.05 -6.52 1.76
N ARG A 9 5.39 -6.43 1.71
CA ARG A 9 6.23 -6.60 2.90
C ARG A 9 5.97 -5.52 3.97
N LEU A 10 5.76 -4.27 3.56
CA LEU A 10 5.44 -3.19 4.49
C LEU A 10 4.06 -3.37 5.13
N LYS A 11 3.04 -3.81 4.36
CA LYS A 11 1.72 -4.14 4.91
C LYS A 11 1.80 -5.26 5.95
N ILE A 12 2.61 -6.30 5.70
CA ILE A 12 2.85 -7.38 6.67
C ILE A 12 3.54 -6.82 7.93
N ARG A 13 4.60 -6.01 7.79
CA ARG A 13 5.28 -5.41 8.94
C ARG A 13 4.35 -4.54 9.78
N ARG A 14 3.47 -3.77 9.14
CA ARG A 14 2.44 -2.99 9.83
C ARG A 14 1.56 -3.88 10.70
N SER A 15 1.07 -5.00 10.15
CA SER A 15 0.24 -5.95 10.91
C SER A 15 0.98 -6.58 12.08
N VAL A 16 2.25 -6.94 11.91
CA VAL A 16 3.09 -7.50 12.99
C VAL A 16 3.32 -6.47 14.09
N ALA A 17 3.62 -5.21 13.73
CA ALA A 17 3.81 -4.13 14.70
C ALA A 17 2.52 -3.85 15.50
N ILE A 18 1.35 -3.81 14.84
CA ILE A 18 0.05 -3.68 15.51
C ILE A 18 -0.16 -4.85 16.49
N ALA A 19 0.11 -6.09 16.08
CA ALA A 19 -0.04 -7.24 16.96
C ALA A 19 0.89 -7.17 18.20
N GLY A 20 2.13 -6.72 18.01
CA GLY A 20 3.07 -6.47 19.11
C GLY A 20 2.61 -5.37 20.07
N MET A 21 2.01 -4.30 19.54
CA MET A 21 1.40 -3.23 20.34
C MET A 21 0.28 -3.73 21.23
N LEU A 22 -0.68 -4.43 20.63
CA LEU A 22 -1.84 -4.95 21.34
C LEU A 22 -1.43 -5.92 22.46
N LYS A 23 -0.30 -6.60 22.31
CA LYS A 23 0.26 -7.51 23.33
C LYS A 23 1.01 -6.81 24.45
N SER A 24 1.73 -5.73 24.15
CA SER A 24 2.64 -5.06 25.10
C SER A 24 1.99 -3.93 25.89
N GLY A 25 0.92 -3.33 25.36
CA GLY A 25 0.30 -2.13 25.96
C GLY A 25 1.16 -0.86 25.87
N GLU A 26 2.37 -0.93 25.28
CA GLU A 26 3.27 0.21 25.11
C GLU A 26 2.88 0.98 23.84
N ASN A 27 2.15 2.08 24.02
CA ASN A 27 1.50 2.78 22.91
C ASN A 27 2.40 3.80 22.22
N ASP A 28 3.20 4.60 22.93
CA ASP A 28 3.87 5.76 22.32
C ASP A 28 4.98 5.42 21.33
N LYS A 29 5.94 4.55 21.72
CA LYS A 29 7.03 4.12 20.82
C LYS A 29 6.48 3.36 19.62
N SER A 30 5.46 2.57 19.85
CA SER A 30 4.91 1.70 18.85
C SER A 30 3.99 2.45 17.88
N LEU A 31 3.29 3.50 18.35
CA LEU A 31 2.59 4.46 17.49
C LEU A 31 3.56 5.13 16.51
N ARG A 32 4.74 5.56 16.98
CA ARG A 32 5.76 6.15 16.11
C ARG A 32 6.21 5.19 15.01
N ALA A 33 6.51 3.95 15.37
CA ALA A 33 6.89 2.91 14.42
C ALA A 33 5.77 2.62 13.40
N LEU A 34 4.50 2.62 13.83
CA LEU A 34 3.37 2.49 12.93
C LEU A 34 3.23 3.67 11.96
N SER A 35 3.42 4.90 12.44
CA SER A 35 3.37 6.09 11.59
C SER A 35 4.43 6.06 10.50
N GLU A 36 5.66 5.63 10.82
CA GLU A 36 6.74 5.48 9.83
C GLU A 36 6.42 4.43 8.75
N ILE A 37 5.90 3.27 9.17
CA ILE A 37 5.46 2.23 8.23
C ILE A 37 4.31 2.73 7.37
N GLN A 38 3.34 3.45 7.95
CA GLN A 38 2.19 3.99 7.23
C GLN A 38 2.61 5.05 6.20
N GLY A 39 3.53 5.95 6.54
CA GLY A 39 4.09 6.93 5.60
C GLY A 39 4.79 6.26 4.43
N SER A 40 5.55 5.20 4.70
CA SER A 40 6.25 4.42 3.66
C SER A 40 5.27 3.70 2.72
N ILE A 41 4.18 3.14 3.25
CA ILE A 41 3.11 2.52 2.46
C ILE A 41 2.46 3.58 1.56
N ALA A 42 2.07 4.73 2.11
CA ALA A 42 1.41 5.79 1.36
C ALA A 42 2.27 6.29 0.20
N ALA A 43 3.57 6.52 0.42
CA ALA A 43 4.49 6.95 -0.63
C ALA A 43 4.57 5.94 -1.79
N ILE A 44 4.55 4.64 -1.49
CA ILE A 44 4.61 3.59 -2.51
C ILE A 44 3.27 3.44 -3.22
N GLU A 45 2.15 3.57 -2.52
CA GLU A 45 0.82 3.52 -3.13
C GLU A 45 0.60 4.69 -4.09
N VAL A 46 1.03 5.90 -3.71
CA VAL A 46 1.05 7.09 -4.59
C VAL A 46 1.92 6.82 -5.81
N TYR A 47 3.16 6.39 -5.61
CA TYR A 47 4.06 6.06 -6.72
C TYR A 47 3.44 5.03 -7.68
N LEU A 48 2.88 3.94 -7.15
CA LEU A 48 2.28 2.89 -7.96
C LEU A 48 1.02 3.37 -8.68
N THR A 49 0.28 4.31 -8.13
CA THR A 49 -0.89 4.92 -8.78
C THR A 49 -0.46 5.86 -9.90
N GLU A 50 0.55 6.70 -9.66
CA GLU A 50 1.07 7.66 -10.64
C GLU A 50 1.84 6.99 -11.79
N ASN A 51 2.45 5.83 -11.52
CA ASN A 51 3.30 5.10 -12.47
C ASN A 51 2.69 3.78 -12.96
N MET A 52 1.48 3.43 -12.52
CA MET A 52 0.67 2.50 -13.29
C MET A 52 0.32 3.27 -14.56
N GLU A 53 0.93 2.87 -15.68
CA GLU A 53 0.44 3.23 -17.00
C GLU A 53 -1.08 3.18 -16.94
N LEU A 54 -1.71 4.29 -17.25
CA LEU A 54 -3.11 4.34 -17.59
C LEU A 54 -3.33 3.19 -18.56
N THR A 55 -3.83 2.06 -18.07
CA THR A 55 -4.60 1.16 -18.91
C THR A 55 -5.65 2.09 -19.47
N LYS A 56 -5.47 2.42 -20.76
CA LYS A 56 -6.27 3.37 -21.52
C LYS A 56 -7.67 3.39 -20.94
N SER A 57 -8.14 4.58 -20.60
CA SER A 57 -9.53 4.75 -20.15
C SER A 57 -10.42 3.95 -21.12
N PRO A 58 -11.50 3.26 -20.69
CA PRO A 58 -12.36 2.52 -21.61
C PRO A 58 -12.86 3.37 -22.80
N SER A 59 -12.86 4.69 -22.65
CA SER A 59 -13.11 5.68 -23.71
C SER A 59 -12.03 5.78 -24.80
N GLU A 60 -10.85 5.23 -24.56
CA GLU A 60 -9.65 5.25 -25.43
C GLU A 60 -9.30 3.86 -25.98
N ASP A 61 -10.04 2.82 -25.60
CA ASP A 61 -9.93 1.49 -26.19
C ASP A 61 -11.07 1.27 -27.22
N PRO A 62 -10.77 1.34 -28.54
CA PRO A 62 -11.78 1.15 -29.59
C PRO A 62 -12.36 -0.27 -29.63
N ASN A 63 -11.79 -1.22 -28.87
CA ASN A 63 -12.27 -2.60 -28.78
C ASN A 63 -13.01 -2.89 -27.46
N PHE A 64 -13.26 -1.89 -26.62
CA PHE A 64 -13.99 -2.09 -25.36
C PHE A 64 -15.46 -2.43 -25.62
N THR A 65 -15.83 -3.71 -25.42
CA THR A 65 -17.22 -4.15 -25.47
C THR A 65 -17.80 -4.29 -24.06
N LEU A 66 -18.91 -3.59 -23.81
CA LEU A 66 -19.75 -3.80 -22.63
C LEU A 66 -20.51 -5.11 -22.82
N ASN A 67 -19.93 -6.22 -22.39
CA ASN A 67 -20.66 -7.48 -22.30
C ASN A 67 -21.69 -7.35 -21.17
N ARG A 68 -22.97 -7.33 -21.56
CA ARG A 68 -24.14 -7.26 -20.69
C ARG A 68 -24.59 -8.65 -20.28
#